data_AF-A0A1T4ZP90-F1
#
_entry.id   AF-A0A1T4ZP90-F1
#
_cell.length_a   1.000
_cell.length_b   1.000
_cell.length_c   1.000
_cell.angle_alpha   90.00
_cell.angle_beta   90.00
_cell.angle_gamma   90.00
#
_symmetry.space_group_name_H-M   'P 1'
#
loop_
_entity.id
_entity.type
_entity.pdbx_description
1 polymer ?
#
loop_
_entity_poly.entity_id
_entity_poly.type
_entity_poly.pdbx_seq_one_letter_code
_entity_poly.pdbx_strand_id
1 'polypeptide(L)'
;MTNSFDKNLGDKKHLLSQFKLRTQMLFGYAIPVFMFAGSTYIVYANASKVFEAFNQVENVQKSIIYTDQMALSGSNMVANSRGYILTEEPQYLDLYQQSWQGFQEASNSVDNIITVLEQRQRFEQMKEIAKNYNQHQNKLASLLEQGKKKEALEIFKTGIGSKLLLDFLTLNSDFNKTEITRLNAENLQARNTLQNAINLLVLGSIISALTAFIIAWLISSLVSRKITQAIDAIDHSSLEINIAVDQQEQITSSQASSVNETTRTMDELEFSAKQASEQAETSTSGARQVLNLAESGNELVKQTLVEMNQMKEKVEAIAEQISRLSEQTNQIGNISQLVGDLANQTNMLALNAAVEAVRAGEYGKGFSVVASEIRKLADESQKSAHQINNLVMGIKQSNNSTGAVTEAGIKSVVNTLDLAQKTASAFNKMSIELSNIVQSSQQISLNSKQQAVAIQQVVVAMNNLNKNAQDSSLGMGQIKLGIQKLSDAAFDLKDIVQETSQ
;
A
#
# COMPACT_ATOMS: atom_id res chain seq x y z
N MET A 1 32.90 -16.61 -43.05
CA MET A 1 33.75 -16.04 -41.99
C MET A 1 33.17 -14.72 -41.50
N THR A 2 31.96 -14.76 -40.94
CA THR A 2 31.16 -13.56 -40.57
C THR A 2 30.53 -13.72 -39.18
N ASN A 3 31.07 -14.60 -38.33
CA ASN A 3 30.45 -15.00 -37.06
C ASN A 3 31.35 -14.82 -35.81
N SER A 4 32.53 -14.21 -35.92
CA SER A 4 33.38 -13.95 -34.74
C SER A 4 33.53 -12.47 -34.36
N PHE A 5 33.03 -11.54 -35.19
CA PHE A 5 33.05 -10.11 -34.86
C PHE A 5 31.86 -9.66 -33.99
N ASP A 6 30.72 -10.36 -34.07
CA ASP A 6 29.51 -10.01 -33.30
C ASP A 6 29.58 -10.50 -31.83
N LYS A 7 30.28 -11.60 -31.58
CA LYS A 7 30.38 -12.21 -30.24
C LYS A 7 31.22 -11.38 -29.26
N ASN A 8 32.19 -10.61 -29.75
CA ASN A 8 33.08 -9.78 -28.93
C ASN A 8 32.49 -8.40 -28.56
N LEU A 9 31.41 -7.96 -29.23
CA LEU A 9 30.63 -6.78 -28.80
C LEU A 9 29.56 -7.13 -27.76
N GLY A 10 29.06 -8.37 -27.76
CA GLY A 10 28.08 -8.87 -26.79
C GLY A 10 28.59 -8.89 -25.34
N ASP A 11 29.83 -9.35 -25.12
CA ASP A 11 30.42 -9.43 -23.76
C ASP A 11 30.82 -8.05 -23.19
N LYS A 12 31.16 -7.07 -24.03
CA LYS A 12 31.48 -5.71 -23.57
C LYS A 12 30.24 -4.88 -23.21
N LYS A 13 29.06 -5.21 -23.76
CA LYS A 13 27.77 -4.65 -23.30
C LYS A 13 27.48 -5.01 -21.83
N HIS A 14 28.05 -6.10 -21.33
CA HIS A 14 27.80 -6.61 -19.97
C HIS A 14 28.64 -5.92 -18.88
N LEU A 15 29.82 -5.38 -19.24
CA LEU A 15 30.71 -4.66 -18.31
C LEU A 15 30.25 -3.24 -18.02
N LEU A 16 29.72 -2.53 -19.03
CA LEU A 16 29.20 -1.18 -18.84
C LEU A 16 27.85 -1.18 -18.11
N SER A 17 27.02 -2.21 -18.27
CA SER A 17 25.66 -2.26 -17.69
C SER A 17 25.61 -2.33 -16.17
N GLN A 18 26.69 -2.74 -15.50
CA GLN A 18 26.80 -2.79 -14.04
C GLN A 18 26.96 -1.41 -13.39
N PHE A 19 27.41 -0.42 -14.15
CA PHE A 19 27.63 0.94 -13.65
C PHE A 19 26.39 1.83 -13.81
N LYS A 20 26.18 2.75 -12.87
CA LYS A 20 25.12 3.76 -12.95
C LYS A 20 25.27 4.59 -14.23
N LEU A 21 24.15 5.08 -14.78
CA LEU A 21 24.12 5.87 -16.02
C LEU A 21 25.11 7.05 -16.01
N ARG A 22 25.21 7.75 -14.87
CA ARG A 22 26.17 8.83 -14.64
C ARG A 22 27.62 8.37 -14.83
N THR A 23 27.97 7.20 -14.31
CA THR A 23 29.32 6.63 -14.40
C THR A 23 29.63 6.20 -15.83
N GLN A 24 28.64 5.63 -16.54
CA GLN A 24 28.77 5.31 -17.96
C GLN A 24 29.03 6.55 -18.81
N MET A 25 28.31 7.66 -18.55
CA MET A 25 28.54 8.94 -19.22
C MET A 25 29.94 9.49 -18.94
N LEU A 26 30.36 9.51 -17.68
CA LEU A 26 31.69 10.00 -17.29
C LEU A 26 32.83 9.20 -17.94
N PHE A 27 32.75 7.87 -17.94
CA PHE A 27 33.74 7.03 -18.63
C PHE A 27 33.69 7.24 -20.15
N GLY A 28 32.50 7.40 -20.72
CA GLY A 28 32.32 7.64 -22.14
C GLY A 28 33.00 8.91 -22.63
N TYR A 29 32.89 10.01 -21.87
CA TYR A 29 33.55 11.27 -22.21
C TYR A 29 35.04 11.28 -21.85
N ALA A 30 35.47 10.53 -20.83
CA ALA A 30 36.86 10.47 -20.42
C ALA A 30 37.75 9.78 -21.47
N ILE A 31 37.28 8.71 -22.11
CA ILE A 31 38.09 7.91 -23.06
C ILE A 31 38.62 8.76 -24.24
N PRO A 32 37.79 9.52 -25.00
CA PRO A 32 38.28 10.37 -26.07
C PRO A 32 39.23 11.47 -25.59
N VAL A 33 38.98 12.04 -24.41
CA VAL A 33 39.85 13.07 -23.81
C VAL A 33 41.24 12.50 -23.50
N PHE A 34 41.31 11.30 -22.92
CA PHE A 34 42.59 10.63 -22.67
C PHE A 34 43.31 10.23 -23.97
N MET A 35 42.57 9.77 -25.00
CA MET A 35 43.17 9.48 -26.31
C MET A 35 43.74 10.75 -26.97
N PHE A 36 43.00 11.86 -26.91
CA PHE A 36 43.45 13.14 -27.44
C PHE A 36 44.72 13.64 -26.70
N ALA A 37 44.72 13.58 -25.37
CA ALA A 37 45.89 13.91 -24.56
C ALA A 37 47.11 13.02 -24.90
N GLY A 38 46.89 11.71 -25.09
CA GLY A 38 47.93 10.77 -25.51
C GLY A 38 48.51 11.10 -26.90
N SER A 39 47.66 11.44 -27.87
CA SER A 39 48.10 11.86 -29.20
C SER A 39 48.91 13.17 -29.16
N THR A 40 48.47 14.12 -28.34
CA THR A 40 49.17 15.40 -28.11
C THR A 40 50.56 15.16 -27.50
N TYR A 41 50.65 14.25 -26.53
CA TYR A 41 51.93 13.88 -25.91
C TYR A 41 52.91 13.23 -26.90
N ILE A 42 52.43 12.34 -27.79
CA ILE A 42 53.26 11.72 -28.84
C ILE A 42 53.84 12.78 -29.79
N VAL A 43 53.05 13.80 -30.14
CA VAL A 43 53.52 14.90 -30.99
C VAL A 43 54.56 15.74 -30.27
N TYR A 44 54.32 16.08 -29.00
CA TYR A 44 55.27 16.79 -28.17
C TYR A 44 56.61 16.05 -28.05
N ALA A 45 56.58 14.73 -27.81
CA ALA A 45 57.78 13.90 -27.73
C ALA A 45 58.57 13.82 -29.05
N ASN A 46 57.91 14.00 -30.19
CA ASN A 46 58.57 14.05 -31.50
C ASN A 46 59.08 15.46 -31.88
N ALA A 47 58.66 16.51 -31.18
CA ALA A 47 59.10 17.87 -31.44
C ALA A 47 60.61 18.05 -31.19
N SER A 48 61.18 17.33 -30.22
CA SER A 48 62.63 17.33 -29.96
C SER A 48 63.43 16.82 -31.18
N LYS A 49 62.97 15.73 -31.81
CA LYS A 49 63.60 15.17 -33.02
C LYS A 49 63.51 16.12 -34.22
N VAL A 50 62.40 16.84 -34.35
CA VAL A 50 62.24 17.87 -35.38
C VAL A 50 63.24 19.00 -35.13
N PHE A 51 63.36 19.48 -33.90
CA PHE A 51 64.31 20.53 -33.53
C PHE A 51 65.76 20.11 -33.78
N GLU A 52 66.13 18.89 -33.40
CA GLU A 52 67.46 18.32 -33.68
C GLU A 52 67.76 18.26 -35.19
N ALA A 53 66.80 17.81 -36.01
CA ALA A 53 66.97 17.75 -37.47
C ALA A 53 67.15 19.14 -38.09
N PHE A 54 66.42 20.15 -37.62
CA PHE A 54 66.62 21.53 -38.07
C PHE A 54 67.98 22.10 -37.65
N ASN A 55 68.44 21.78 -36.44
CA ASN A 55 69.74 22.23 -35.95
C ASN A 55 70.91 21.62 -36.78
N GLN A 56 70.76 20.37 -37.25
CA GLN A 56 71.73 19.77 -38.17
C GLN A 56 71.78 20.53 -39.51
N VAL A 57 70.62 20.83 -40.11
CA VAL A 57 70.53 21.63 -41.35
C VAL A 57 71.23 22.98 -41.18
N GLU A 58 70.98 23.67 -40.07
CA GLU A 58 71.61 24.96 -39.75
C GLU A 58 73.14 24.84 -39.64
N ASN A 59 73.65 23.79 -38.99
CA ASN A 59 75.08 23.55 -38.85
C ASN A 59 75.76 23.28 -40.21
N VAL A 60 75.14 22.49 -41.10
CA VAL A 60 75.67 22.26 -42.46
C VAL A 60 75.65 23.53 -43.30
N GLN A 61 74.62 24.37 -43.14
CA GLN A 61 74.55 25.63 -43.88
C GLN A 61 75.63 26.62 -43.40
N LYS A 62 75.82 26.72 -42.08
CA LYS A 62 76.87 27.57 -41.48
C LYS A 62 78.27 27.10 -41.87
N SER A 63 78.53 25.80 -41.96
CA SER A 63 79.85 25.28 -42.35
C SER A 63 80.22 25.77 -43.75
N ILE A 64 79.31 25.67 -44.73
CA ILE A 64 79.50 26.17 -46.10
C ILE A 64 79.75 27.67 -46.13
N ILE A 65 78.93 28.46 -45.40
CA ILE A 65 79.07 29.93 -45.37
C ILE A 65 80.45 30.33 -44.86
N TYR A 66 80.90 29.73 -43.76
CA TYR A 66 82.17 30.09 -43.17
C TYR A 66 83.38 29.59 -43.98
N THR A 67 83.30 28.42 -44.62
CA THR A 67 84.37 27.97 -45.54
C THR A 67 84.45 28.83 -46.80
N ASP A 68 83.32 29.29 -47.35
CA ASP A 68 83.33 30.29 -48.43
C ASP A 68 83.94 31.62 -48.01
N GLN A 69 83.68 32.08 -46.77
CA GLN A 69 84.35 33.26 -46.21
C GLN A 69 85.87 33.05 -46.05
N MET A 70 86.30 31.84 -45.67
CA MET A 70 87.72 31.48 -45.66
C MET A 70 88.33 31.53 -47.06
N ALA A 71 87.65 31.01 -48.09
CA ALA A 71 88.12 31.06 -49.47
C ALA A 71 88.20 32.48 -50.04
N LEU A 72 87.20 33.32 -49.73
CA LEU A 72 87.23 34.74 -50.07
C LEU A 72 88.41 35.45 -49.39
N SER A 73 88.59 35.22 -48.09
CA SER A 73 89.69 35.79 -47.31
C SER A 73 91.06 35.33 -47.84
N GLY A 74 91.21 34.04 -48.15
CA GLY A 74 92.43 33.50 -48.76
C GLY A 74 92.72 34.09 -50.15
N SER A 75 91.69 34.31 -50.97
CA SER A 75 91.83 34.96 -52.28
C SER A 75 92.28 36.42 -52.14
N ASN A 76 91.71 37.16 -51.17
CA ASN A 76 92.12 38.52 -50.85
C ASN A 76 93.54 38.58 -50.30
N MET A 77 93.94 37.62 -49.45
CA MET A 77 95.33 37.49 -49.00
C MET A 77 96.29 37.39 -50.20
N VAL A 78 95.95 36.62 -51.22
CA VAL A 78 96.81 36.49 -52.41
C VAL A 78 96.83 37.75 -53.24
N ALA A 79 95.67 38.39 -53.45
CA ALA A 79 95.59 39.65 -54.18
C ALA A 79 96.42 40.75 -53.50
N ASN A 80 96.29 40.88 -52.19
CA ASN A 80 96.99 41.88 -51.39
C ASN A 80 98.49 41.59 -51.27
N SER A 81 98.87 40.31 -51.12
CA SER A 81 100.28 39.88 -51.20
C SER A 81 100.93 40.30 -52.53
N ARG A 82 100.25 40.03 -53.67
CA ARG A 82 100.74 40.42 -55.00
C ARG A 82 100.84 41.95 -55.13
N GLY A 83 99.84 42.67 -54.63
CA GLY A 83 99.84 44.14 -54.57
C GLY A 83 101.07 44.68 -53.85
N TYR A 84 101.39 44.13 -52.68
CA TYR A 84 102.56 44.51 -51.89
C TYR A 84 103.88 44.19 -52.61
N ILE A 85 104.03 43.01 -53.21
CA ILE A 85 105.25 42.60 -53.93
C ILE A 85 105.53 43.51 -55.14
N LEU A 86 104.48 43.96 -55.83
CA LEU A 86 104.60 44.80 -57.03
C LEU A 86 104.86 46.27 -56.71
N THR A 87 104.12 46.82 -55.74
CA THR A 87 104.07 48.26 -55.46
C THR A 87 104.90 48.70 -54.25
N GLU A 88 105.17 47.81 -53.31
CA GLU A 88 105.81 48.07 -52.00
C GLU A 88 105.02 49.03 -51.10
N GLU A 89 103.75 49.30 -51.39
CA GLU A 89 102.93 50.18 -50.54
C GLU A 89 102.43 49.43 -49.28
N PRO A 90 102.68 49.95 -48.06
CA PRO A 90 102.31 49.29 -46.79
C PRO A 90 100.82 48.96 -46.66
N GLN A 91 99.94 49.72 -47.31
CA GLN A 91 98.49 49.49 -47.27
C GLN A 91 98.09 48.07 -47.71
N TYR A 92 98.84 47.46 -48.64
CA TYR A 92 98.56 46.10 -49.08
C TYR A 92 98.96 45.05 -48.04
N LEU A 93 99.92 45.35 -47.17
CA LEU A 93 100.29 44.48 -46.06
C LEU A 93 99.22 44.53 -44.95
N ASP A 94 98.65 45.70 -44.68
CA ASP A 94 97.54 45.85 -43.72
C ASP A 94 96.28 45.12 -44.21
N LEU A 95 95.92 45.27 -45.49
CA LEU A 95 94.79 44.55 -46.10
C LEU A 95 95.01 43.03 -46.11
N TYR A 96 96.26 42.59 -46.26
CA TYR A 96 96.64 41.18 -46.10
C TYR A 96 96.39 40.68 -44.67
N GLN A 97 96.82 41.42 -43.66
CA GLN A 97 96.62 41.07 -42.25
C GLN A 97 95.14 41.03 -41.87
N GLN A 98 94.34 41.98 -42.35
CA GLN A 98 92.89 41.96 -42.19
C GLN A 98 92.26 40.72 -42.82
N SER A 99 92.70 40.36 -44.04
CA SER A 99 92.22 39.16 -44.72
C SER A 99 92.63 37.87 -43.97
N TRP A 100 93.82 37.85 -43.37
CA TRP A 100 94.26 36.74 -42.52
C TRP A 100 93.44 36.64 -41.22
N GLN A 101 93.11 37.76 -40.59
CA GLN A 101 92.24 37.78 -39.42
C GLN A 101 90.83 37.28 -39.78
N GLY A 102 90.24 37.77 -40.89
CA GLY A 102 88.94 37.30 -41.37
C GLY A 102 88.93 35.80 -41.70
N PHE A 103 90.03 35.28 -42.26
CA PHE A 103 90.22 33.84 -42.43
C PHE A 103 90.19 33.09 -41.10
N GLN A 104 90.90 33.58 -40.08
CA GLN A 104 90.95 32.93 -38.75
C GLN A 104 89.60 32.94 -38.05
N GLU A 105 88.85 34.04 -38.11
CA GLU A 105 87.52 34.15 -37.52
C GLU A 105 86.52 33.19 -38.18
N ALA A 106 86.52 33.12 -39.51
CA ALA A 106 85.70 32.17 -40.26
C ALA A 106 86.12 30.72 -39.97
N SER A 107 87.43 30.45 -39.89
CA SER A 107 87.97 29.13 -39.53
C SER A 107 87.52 28.71 -38.13
N ASN A 108 87.65 29.57 -37.12
CA ASN A 108 87.16 29.27 -35.76
C ASN A 108 85.66 28.96 -35.73
N SER A 109 84.88 29.63 -36.59
CA SER A 109 83.43 29.41 -36.69
C SER A 109 83.09 28.05 -37.28
N VAL A 110 83.85 27.57 -38.29
CA VAL A 110 83.72 26.20 -38.82
C VAL A 110 84.14 25.15 -37.77
N ASP A 111 85.22 25.38 -37.03
CA ASP A 111 85.75 24.41 -36.07
C ASP A 111 84.75 24.07 -34.96
N ASN A 112 83.94 25.04 -34.55
CA ASN A 112 82.91 24.90 -33.51
C ASN A 112 81.65 24.15 -33.96
N ILE A 113 81.41 24.02 -35.27
CA ILE A 113 80.17 23.44 -35.83
C ILE A 113 80.42 22.15 -36.61
N ILE A 114 81.67 21.88 -37.00
CA ILE A 114 82.04 20.70 -37.78
C ILE A 114 82.16 19.45 -36.90
N THR A 115 81.20 18.55 -37.04
CA THR A 115 81.12 17.31 -36.25
C THR A 115 81.53 16.07 -37.03
N VAL A 116 81.42 16.11 -38.36
CA VAL A 116 81.71 14.95 -39.23
C VAL A 116 83.22 14.77 -39.39
N LEU A 117 83.70 13.57 -39.06
CA LEU A 117 85.12 13.23 -39.04
C LEU A 117 85.84 13.52 -40.36
N GLU A 118 85.26 13.10 -41.49
CA GLU A 118 85.85 13.30 -42.83
C GLU A 118 85.96 14.80 -43.18
N GLN A 119 84.93 15.59 -42.86
CA GLN A 119 84.93 17.03 -43.12
C GLN A 119 85.90 17.75 -42.18
N ARG A 120 85.98 17.33 -40.91
CA ARG A 120 86.98 17.84 -39.97
C ARG A 120 88.41 17.61 -40.48
N GLN A 121 88.70 16.46 -41.08
CA GLN A 121 90.01 16.19 -41.69
C GLN A 121 90.31 17.14 -42.86
N ARG A 122 89.36 17.34 -43.78
CA ARG A 122 89.53 18.28 -44.90
C ARG A 122 89.70 19.72 -44.41
N PHE A 123 88.96 20.11 -43.39
CA PHE A 123 89.06 21.43 -42.77
C PHE A 123 90.42 21.64 -42.07
N GLU A 124 90.96 20.64 -41.38
CA GLU A 124 92.30 20.75 -40.80
C GLU A 124 93.40 20.85 -41.89
N GLN A 125 93.26 20.13 -43.00
CA GLN A 125 94.15 20.27 -44.16
C GLN A 125 94.08 21.69 -44.75
N MET A 126 92.88 22.28 -44.86
CA MET A 126 92.72 23.68 -45.28
C MET A 126 93.45 24.65 -44.34
N LYS A 127 93.32 24.46 -43.02
CA LYS A 127 94.02 25.27 -42.01
C LYS A 127 95.54 25.14 -42.15
N GLU A 128 96.04 23.94 -42.39
CA GLU A 128 97.47 23.70 -42.60
C GLU A 128 97.98 24.40 -43.87
N ILE A 129 97.26 24.29 -44.99
CA ILE A 129 97.60 24.99 -46.24
C ILE A 129 97.61 26.50 -46.03
N ALA A 130 96.61 27.05 -45.36
CA ALA A 130 96.52 28.48 -45.08
C ALA A 130 97.64 28.97 -44.14
N LYS A 131 98.01 28.16 -43.13
CA LYS A 131 99.16 28.44 -42.26
C LYS A 131 100.47 28.44 -43.03
N ASN A 132 100.70 27.46 -43.89
CA ASN A 132 101.88 27.36 -44.76
C ASN A 132 101.94 28.53 -45.74
N TYR A 133 100.80 28.94 -46.29
CA TYR A 133 100.69 30.12 -47.14
C TYR A 133 101.08 31.38 -46.37
N ASN A 134 100.54 31.58 -45.16
CA ASN A 134 100.85 32.75 -44.34
C ASN A 134 102.34 32.81 -43.95
N GLN A 135 102.94 31.67 -43.61
CA GLN A 135 104.38 31.59 -43.34
C GLN A 135 105.22 31.93 -44.58
N HIS A 136 104.83 31.44 -45.76
CA HIS A 136 105.49 31.77 -47.02
C HIS A 136 105.40 33.27 -47.31
N GLN A 137 104.24 33.90 -47.08
CA GLN A 137 104.05 35.33 -47.29
C GLN A 137 104.81 36.19 -46.28
N ASN A 138 104.84 35.82 -45.01
CA ASN A 138 105.64 36.55 -44.01
C ASN A 138 107.13 36.54 -44.36
N LYS A 139 107.64 35.44 -44.92
CA LYS A 139 109.02 35.36 -45.41
C LYS A 139 109.26 36.28 -46.61
N LEU A 140 108.30 36.38 -47.54
CA LEU A 140 108.36 37.31 -48.67
C LEU A 140 108.31 38.77 -48.22
N ALA A 141 107.39 39.11 -47.30
CA ALA A 141 107.25 40.45 -46.74
C ALA A 141 108.53 40.90 -46.02
N SER A 142 109.13 40.03 -45.20
CA SER A 142 110.38 40.34 -44.49
C SER A 142 111.58 40.57 -45.44
N LEU A 143 111.66 39.87 -46.58
CA LEU A 143 112.70 40.10 -47.59
C LEU A 143 112.52 41.43 -48.32
N LEU A 144 111.26 41.84 -48.56
CA LEU A 144 110.96 43.15 -49.15
C LEU A 144 111.27 44.31 -48.19
N GLU A 145 110.93 44.18 -46.90
CA GLU A 145 111.28 45.15 -45.86
C GLU A 145 112.80 45.33 -45.70
N GLN A 146 113.58 44.25 -45.93
CA GLN A 146 115.05 44.28 -45.91
C GLN A 146 115.67 44.83 -47.21
N GLY A 147 114.87 45.33 -48.16
CA GLY A 147 115.32 45.85 -49.45
C GLY A 147 115.79 44.78 -50.45
N LYS A 148 115.60 43.49 -50.16
CA LYS A 148 116.04 42.35 -50.98
C LYS A 148 115.00 41.95 -52.02
N LYS A 149 114.49 42.91 -52.79
CA LYS A 149 113.40 42.71 -53.77
C LYS A 149 113.68 41.61 -54.79
N LYS A 150 114.93 41.49 -55.28
CA LYS A 150 115.31 40.45 -56.24
C LYS A 150 115.14 39.04 -55.66
N GLU A 151 115.53 38.81 -54.40
CA GLU A 151 115.38 37.52 -53.72
C GLU A 151 113.90 37.19 -53.46
N ALA A 152 113.10 38.19 -53.05
CA ALA A 152 111.66 38.02 -52.87
C ALA A 152 110.95 37.68 -54.18
N LEU A 153 111.33 38.33 -55.30
CA LEU A 153 110.75 38.05 -56.62
C LEU A 153 111.09 36.63 -57.12
N GLU A 154 112.31 36.13 -56.86
CA GLU A 154 112.68 34.77 -57.22
C GLU A 154 111.87 33.73 -56.43
N ILE A 155 111.67 33.95 -55.12
CA ILE A 155 110.79 33.10 -54.30
C ILE A 155 109.33 33.19 -54.79
N PHE A 156 108.83 34.38 -55.12
CA PHE A 156 107.48 34.54 -55.65
C PHE A 156 107.28 33.81 -56.99
N LYS A 157 108.26 33.88 -57.89
CA LYS A 157 108.26 33.19 -59.19
C LYS A 157 108.24 31.66 -59.09
N THR A 158 108.61 31.08 -57.95
CA THR A 158 108.48 29.62 -57.72
C THR A 158 107.02 29.14 -57.80
N GLY A 159 106.05 30.06 -57.68
CA GLY A 159 104.63 29.75 -57.76
C GLY A 159 104.06 29.04 -56.53
N ILE A 160 104.86 28.82 -55.47
CA ILE A 160 104.44 28.11 -54.25
C ILE A 160 103.17 28.73 -53.65
N GLY A 161 103.11 30.06 -53.50
CA GLY A 161 101.91 30.74 -52.99
C GLY A 161 100.66 30.54 -53.86
N SER A 162 100.81 30.52 -55.20
CA SER A 162 99.67 30.28 -56.10
C SER A 162 99.22 28.83 -56.06
N LYS A 163 100.15 27.88 -55.90
CA LYS A 163 99.85 26.46 -55.69
C LYS A 163 99.10 26.24 -54.37
N LEU A 164 99.57 26.80 -53.27
CA LEU A 164 98.90 26.70 -51.96
C LEU A 164 97.48 27.29 -51.98
N LEU A 165 97.27 28.43 -52.68
CA LEU A 165 95.91 28.95 -52.88
C LEU A 165 95.05 27.98 -53.70
N LEU A 166 95.58 27.43 -54.79
CA LEU A 166 94.84 26.50 -55.64
C LEU A 166 94.48 25.22 -54.88
N ASP A 167 95.42 24.67 -54.10
CA ASP A 167 95.21 23.50 -53.24
C ASP A 167 94.13 23.80 -52.19
N PHE A 168 94.16 25.00 -51.57
CA PHE A 168 93.12 25.47 -50.66
C PHE A 168 91.75 25.58 -51.34
N LEU A 169 91.67 26.27 -52.48
CA LEU A 169 90.40 26.51 -53.19
C LEU A 169 89.80 25.20 -53.72
N THR A 170 90.64 24.27 -54.16
CA THR A 170 90.21 22.92 -54.59
C THR A 170 89.62 22.16 -53.41
N LEU A 171 90.34 22.15 -52.28
CA LEU A 171 89.87 21.49 -51.07
C LEU A 171 88.59 22.13 -50.53
N ASN A 172 88.47 23.47 -50.59
CA ASN A 172 87.28 24.22 -50.22
C ASN A 172 86.07 23.87 -51.10
N SER A 173 86.29 23.78 -52.41
CA SER A 173 85.26 23.34 -53.35
C SER A 173 84.80 21.91 -53.07
N ASP A 174 85.72 20.99 -52.79
CA ASP A 174 85.39 19.61 -52.46
C ASP A 174 84.66 19.48 -51.11
N PHE A 175 85.05 20.27 -50.11
CA PHE A 175 84.35 20.39 -48.84
C PHE A 175 82.91 20.87 -49.05
N ASN A 176 82.73 21.99 -49.75
CA ASN A 176 81.42 22.57 -50.00
C ASN A 176 80.53 21.63 -50.83
N LYS A 177 81.08 20.92 -51.82
CA LYS A 177 80.31 19.95 -52.61
C LYS A 177 79.78 18.80 -51.75
N THR A 178 80.58 18.30 -50.81
CA THR A 178 80.13 17.29 -49.85
C THR A 178 79.11 17.86 -48.87
N GLU A 179 79.34 19.07 -48.33
CA GLU A 179 78.40 19.72 -47.41
C GLU A 179 77.07 20.07 -48.09
N ILE A 180 77.05 20.50 -49.36
CA ILE A 180 75.81 20.75 -50.12
C ILE A 180 75.02 19.44 -50.29
N THR A 181 75.71 18.33 -50.57
CA THR A 181 75.06 17.01 -50.67
C THR A 181 74.46 16.60 -49.31
N ARG A 182 75.19 16.85 -48.22
CA ARG A 182 74.71 16.61 -46.85
C ARG A 182 73.53 17.51 -46.49
N LEU A 183 73.59 18.79 -46.84
CA LEU A 183 72.54 19.77 -46.58
C LEU A 183 71.22 19.35 -47.24
N ASN A 184 71.28 18.84 -48.47
CA ASN A 184 70.11 18.30 -49.15
C ASN A 184 69.54 17.05 -48.46
N ALA A 185 70.40 16.15 -47.97
CA ALA A 185 70.00 14.95 -47.23
C ALA A 185 69.36 15.32 -45.87
N GLU A 186 69.99 16.21 -45.10
CA GLU A 186 69.47 16.70 -43.82
C GLU A 186 68.14 17.46 -44.00
N ASN A 187 68.00 18.27 -45.06
CA ASN A 187 66.73 18.93 -45.38
C ASN A 187 65.61 17.93 -45.69
N LEU A 188 65.90 16.87 -46.44
CA LEU A 188 64.92 15.83 -46.74
C LEU A 188 64.53 15.08 -45.46
N GLN A 189 65.50 14.77 -44.60
CA GLN A 189 65.26 14.11 -43.32
C GLN A 189 64.44 14.99 -42.36
N ALA A 190 64.74 16.28 -42.24
CA ALA A 190 63.96 17.23 -41.43
C ALA A 190 62.50 17.32 -41.92
N ARG A 191 62.29 17.41 -43.25
CA ARG A 191 60.95 17.39 -43.85
C ARG A 191 60.19 16.09 -43.56
N ASN A 192 60.84 14.93 -43.68
CA ASN A 192 60.21 13.65 -43.39
C ASN A 192 59.84 13.51 -41.90
N THR A 193 60.72 13.95 -40.99
CA THR A 193 60.45 13.95 -39.55
C THR A 193 59.25 14.86 -39.21
N LEU A 194 59.19 16.05 -39.81
CA LEU A 194 58.06 16.96 -39.66
C LEU A 194 56.76 16.37 -40.22
N GLN A 195 56.79 15.79 -41.42
CA GLN A 195 55.61 15.17 -42.03
C GLN A 195 55.10 13.98 -41.20
N ASN A 196 56.00 13.16 -40.67
CA ASN A 196 55.62 12.05 -39.79
C ASN A 196 54.97 12.54 -38.48
N ALA A 197 55.49 13.62 -37.89
CA ALA A 197 54.88 14.23 -36.70
C ALA A 197 53.46 14.76 -37.00
N ILE A 198 53.27 15.42 -38.15
CA ILE A 198 51.95 15.91 -38.59
C ILE A 198 50.98 14.74 -38.85
N ASN A 199 51.42 13.69 -39.56
CA ASN A 199 50.58 12.53 -39.84
C ASN A 199 50.12 11.82 -38.55
N LEU A 200 51.00 11.68 -37.55
CA LEU A 200 50.64 11.12 -36.25
C LEU A 200 49.62 11.98 -35.50
N LEU A 201 49.74 13.31 -35.55
CA LEU A 201 48.77 14.24 -34.97
C LEU A 201 47.38 14.09 -35.60
N VAL A 202 47.33 14.10 -36.93
CA VAL A 202 46.07 14.02 -37.69
C VAL A 202 45.40 12.67 -37.45
N LEU A 203 46.13 11.56 -37.55
CA LEU A 203 45.59 10.22 -37.28
C LEU A 203 45.11 10.09 -35.84
N GLY A 204 45.88 10.56 -34.85
CA GLY A 204 45.49 10.54 -33.44
C GLY A 204 44.23 11.37 -33.17
N SER A 205 44.09 12.52 -33.82
CA SER A 205 42.91 13.40 -33.70
C SER A 205 41.66 12.78 -34.34
N ILE A 206 41.79 12.19 -35.54
CA ILE A 206 40.68 11.50 -36.23
C ILE A 206 40.20 10.30 -35.41
N ILE A 207 41.12 9.47 -34.90
CA ILE A 207 40.76 8.32 -34.07
C ILE A 207 40.03 8.78 -32.81
N SER A 208 40.51 9.85 -32.15
CA SER A 208 39.87 10.40 -30.95
C SER A 208 38.48 10.97 -31.24
N ALA A 209 38.29 11.62 -32.39
CA ALA A 209 36.98 12.15 -32.79
C ALA A 209 35.98 11.03 -33.14
N LEU A 210 36.44 10.01 -33.88
CA LEU A 210 35.61 8.85 -34.22
C LEU A 210 35.19 8.05 -32.98
N THR A 211 36.11 7.84 -32.03
CA THR A 211 35.77 7.17 -30.76
C THR A 211 34.80 8.00 -29.93
N ALA A 212 34.96 9.32 -29.87
CA ALA A 212 34.00 10.22 -29.21
C ALA A 212 32.60 10.09 -29.83
N PHE A 213 32.50 10.11 -31.16
CA PHE A 213 31.22 10.01 -31.85
C PHE A 213 30.54 8.64 -31.62
N ILE A 214 31.29 7.54 -31.76
CA ILE A 214 30.76 6.18 -31.54
C ILE A 214 30.28 6.02 -30.09
N ILE A 215 31.05 6.51 -29.12
CA ILE A 215 30.67 6.43 -27.70
C ILE A 215 29.43 7.29 -27.41
N ALA A 216 29.37 8.51 -27.95
CA ALA A 216 28.22 9.40 -27.79
C ALA A 216 26.95 8.77 -28.38
N TRP A 217 27.04 8.17 -29.58
CA TRP A 217 25.93 7.47 -30.22
C TRP A 217 25.48 6.22 -29.43
N LEU A 218 26.42 5.42 -28.91
CA LEU A 218 26.11 4.27 -28.06
C LEU A 218 25.43 4.69 -26.74
N ILE A 219 25.90 5.77 -26.11
CA ILE A 219 25.29 6.28 -24.88
C ILE A 219 23.89 6.82 -25.17
N SER A 220 23.71 7.62 -26.22
CA SER A 220 22.41 8.18 -26.61
C SER A 220 21.38 7.08 -26.86
N SER A 221 21.73 6.06 -27.66
CA SER A 221 20.84 4.94 -27.96
C SER A 221 20.48 4.09 -26.72
N LEU A 222 21.42 3.89 -25.79
CA LEU A 222 21.15 3.19 -24.54
C LEU A 222 20.25 3.97 -23.59
N VAL A 223 20.44 5.29 -23.50
CA VAL A 223 19.62 6.21 -22.69
C VAL A 223 18.20 6.27 -23.25
N SER A 224 18.06 6.54 -24.55
CA SER A 224 16.78 6.60 -25.27
C SER A 224 15.95 5.34 -25.01
N ARG A 225 16.52 4.14 -25.22
CA ARG A 225 15.82 2.88 -24.99
C ARG A 225 15.34 2.70 -23.53
N LYS A 226 16.15 3.08 -22.54
CA LYS A 226 15.76 2.97 -21.13
C LYS A 226 14.63 3.94 -20.77
N ILE A 227 14.64 5.14 -21.34
CA ILE A 227 13.57 6.11 -21.13
C ILE A 227 12.28 5.61 -21.81
N THR A 228 12.33 5.10 -23.04
CA THR A 228 11.15 4.52 -23.71
C THR A 228 10.55 3.36 -22.90
N GLN A 229 11.37 2.45 -22.37
CA GLN A 229 10.89 1.38 -21.50
C GLN A 229 10.22 1.90 -20.21
N ALA A 230 10.73 3.00 -19.64
CA ALA A 230 10.13 3.63 -18.47
C ALA A 230 8.80 4.31 -18.82
N ILE A 231 8.69 4.94 -19.99
CA ILE A 231 7.45 5.51 -20.52
C ILE A 231 6.39 4.42 -20.71
N ASP A 232 6.72 3.32 -21.39
CA ASP A 232 5.78 2.21 -21.62
C ASP A 232 5.28 1.61 -20.28
N ALA A 233 6.17 1.51 -19.28
CA ALA A 233 5.80 1.05 -17.94
C ALA A 233 4.87 2.05 -17.23
N ILE A 234 5.12 3.35 -17.37
CA ILE A 234 4.25 4.41 -16.83
C ILE A 234 2.87 4.37 -17.49
N ASP A 235 2.80 4.22 -18.81
CA ASP A 235 1.53 4.14 -19.54
C ASP A 235 0.72 2.92 -19.10
N HIS A 236 1.36 1.75 -19.01
CA HIS A 236 0.71 0.53 -18.54
C HIS A 236 0.18 0.66 -17.11
N SER A 237 1.03 1.13 -16.18
CA SER A 237 0.60 1.35 -14.79
C SER A 237 -0.50 2.41 -14.69
N SER A 238 -0.45 3.46 -15.51
CA SER A 238 -1.48 4.50 -15.55
C SER A 238 -2.84 3.94 -16.01
N LEU A 239 -2.84 3.06 -17.00
CA LEU A 239 -4.05 2.36 -17.46
C LEU A 239 -4.62 1.45 -16.37
N GLU A 240 -3.77 0.64 -15.71
CA GLU A 240 -4.20 -0.23 -14.62
C GLU A 240 -4.80 0.56 -13.45
N ILE A 241 -4.17 1.67 -13.05
CA ILE A 241 -4.69 2.53 -11.98
C ILE A 241 -6.02 3.17 -12.43
N ASN A 242 -6.17 3.61 -13.68
CA ASN A 242 -7.45 4.14 -14.17
C ASN A 242 -8.57 3.10 -14.08
N ILE A 243 -8.32 1.86 -14.50
CA ILE A 243 -9.30 0.77 -14.39
C ILE A 243 -9.66 0.51 -12.92
N ALA A 244 -8.66 0.48 -12.03
CA ALA A 244 -8.88 0.30 -10.59
C ALA A 244 -9.69 1.45 -9.98
N VAL A 245 -9.45 2.69 -10.44
CA VAL A 245 -10.25 3.87 -10.06
C VAL A 245 -11.68 3.70 -10.56
N ASP A 246 -11.94 3.43 -11.84
CA ASP A 246 -13.31 3.27 -12.34
C ASP A 246 -14.08 2.15 -11.58
N GLN A 247 -13.41 1.04 -11.26
CA GLN A 247 -13.99 -0.05 -10.47
C GLN A 247 -14.30 0.38 -9.03
N GLN A 248 -13.38 1.09 -8.38
CA GLN A 248 -13.59 1.62 -7.04
C GLN A 248 -14.74 2.63 -6.99
N GLU A 249 -15.05 3.29 -8.12
CA GLU A 249 -16.06 4.36 -8.21
C GLU A 249 -17.44 3.72 -8.23
N GLN A 250 -17.57 2.63 -9.00
CA GLN A 250 -18.74 1.75 -8.98
C GLN A 250 -18.98 1.13 -7.59
N ILE A 251 -17.92 0.65 -6.93
CA ILE A 251 -18.02 0.10 -5.56
C ILE A 251 -18.51 1.17 -4.60
N THR A 252 -17.93 2.37 -4.66
CA THR A 252 -18.30 3.50 -3.79
C THR A 252 -19.75 3.92 -4.02
N SER A 253 -20.21 3.95 -5.28
CA SER A 253 -21.61 4.23 -5.63
C SER A 253 -22.57 3.16 -5.10
N SER A 254 -22.20 1.88 -5.25
CA SER A 254 -22.99 0.77 -4.72
C SER A 254 -23.08 0.82 -3.19
N GLN A 255 -21.95 1.09 -2.53
CA GLN A 255 -21.87 1.26 -1.09
C GLN A 255 -22.77 2.40 -0.60
N ALA A 256 -22.80 3.54 -1.29
CA ALA A 256 -23.69 4.65 -0.94
C ALA A 256 -25.17 4.23 -1.03
N SER A 257 -25.54 3.44 -2.04
CA SER A 257 -26.89 2.87 -2.15
C SER A 257 -27.22 1.93 -0.98
N SER A 258 -26.32 1.00 -0.66
CA SER A 258 -26.49 0.07 0.46
C SER A 258 -26.58 0.78 1.81
N VAL A 259 -25.82 1.86 2.01
CA VAL A 259 -25.89 2.68 3.22
C VAL A 259 -27.26 3.37 3.34
N ASN A 260 -27.78 3.92 2.25
CA ASN A 260 -29.12 4.53 2.23
C ASN A 260 -30.22 3.50 2.54
N GLU A 261 -30.16 2.32 1.92
CA GLU A 261 -31.10 1.23 2.17
C GLU A 261 -31.05 0.73 3.61
N THR A 262 -29.84 0.57 4.15
CA THR A 262 -29.66 0.17 5.55
C THR A 262 -30.17 1.24 6.50
N THR A 263 -29.92 2.52 6.22
CA THR A 263 -30.43 3.64 7.03
C THR A 263 -31.95 3.64 7.06
N ARG A 264 -32.61 3.47 5.91
CA ARG A 264 -34.07 3.36 5.82
C ARG A 264 -34.60 2.17 6.63
N THR A 265 -33.93 1.03 6.55
CA THR A 265 -34.29 -0.16 7.33
C THR A 265 -34.16 0.10 8.84
N MET A 266 -33.15 0.87 9.25
CA MET A 266 -32.99 1.28 10.65
C MET A 266 -34.11 2.22 11.11
N ASP A 267 -34.56 3.15 10.28
CA ASP A 267 -35.73 4.00 10.59
C ASP A 267 -37.01 3.16 10.79
N GLU A 268 -37.24 2.16 9.94
CA GLU A 268 -38.37 1.23 10.06
C GLU A 268 -38.28 0.36 11.34
N LEU A 269 -37.07 -0.08 11.70
CA LEU A 269 -36.81 -0.81 12.94
C LEU A 269 -37.00 0.08 14.18
N GLU A 270 -36.63 1.36 14.13
CA GLU A 270 -36.83 2.30 15.23
C GLU A 270 -38.33 2.46 15.51
N PHE A 271 -39.12 2.68 14.46
CA PHE A 271 -40.57 2.75 14.56
C PHE A 271 -41.15 1.46 15.14
N SER A 272 -40.70 0.31 14.66
CA SER A 272 -41.16 -1.00 15.13
C SER A 272 -40.82 -1.24 16.62
N ALA A 273 -39.63 -0.86 17.06
CA ALA A 273 -39.21 -0.96 18.45
C ALA A 273 -40.05 -0.04 19.35
N LYS A 274 -40.31 1.20 18.92
CA LYS A 274 -41.19 2.12 19.66
C LYS A 274 -42.60 1.54 19.79
N GLN A 275 -43.17 1.04 18.69
CA GLN A 275 -44.49 0.42 18.68
C GLN A 275 -44.56 -0.81 19.60
N ALA A 276 -43.53 -1.66 19.60
CA ALA A 276 -43.44 -2.81 20.49
C ALA A 276 -43.41 -2.39 21.97
N SER A 277 -42.70 -1.30 22.30
CA SER A 277 -42.68 -0.74 23.66
C SER A 277 -44.05 -0.23 24.11
N GLU A 278 -44.75 0.53 23.25
CA GLU A 278 -46.10 1.05 23.52
C GLU A 278 -47.14 -0.09 23.68
N GLN A 279 -47.06 -1.11 22.81
CA GLN A 279 -47.93 -2.27 22.87
C GLN A 279 -47.69 -3.07 24.16
N ALA A 280 -46.45 -3.22 24.58
CA ALA A 280 -46.10 -3.89 25.82
C ALA A 280 -46.59 -3.12 27.06
N GLU A 281 -46.48 -1.78 27.07
CA GLU A 281 -47.03 -0.96 28.15
C GLU A 281 -48.56 -1.07 28.23
N THR A 282 -49.24 -1.10 27.08
CA THR A 282 -50.69 -1.33 27.00
C THR A 282 -51.08 -2.72 27.53
N SER A 283 -50.34 -3.77 27.16
CA SER A 283 -50.53 -5.12 27.67
C SER A 283 -50.31 -5.22 29.18
N THR A 284 -49.30 -4.54 29.73
CA THR A 284 -49.09 -4.46 31.18
C THR A 284 -50.27 -3.80 31.88
N SER A 285 -50.80 -2.70 31.34
CA SER A 285 -51.97 -2.02 31.90
C SER A 285 -53.21 -2.92 31.89
N GLY A 286 -53.50 -3.55 30.75
CA GLY A 286 -54.62 -4.49 30.62
C GLY A 286 -54.50 -5.68 31.57
N ALA A 287 -53.32 -6.31 31.66
CA ALA A 287 -53.10 -7.43 32.56
C ALA A 287 -53.29 -7.05 34.04
N ARG A 288 -52.86 -5.85 34.47
CA ARG A 288 -53.11 -5.34 35.82
C ARG A 288 -54.59 -5.13 36.12
N GLN A 289 -55.37 -4.63 35.15
CA GLN A 289 -56.80 -4.49 35.32
C GLN A 289 -57.49 -5.84 35.51
N VAL A 290 -57.12 -6.85 34.72
CA VAL A 290 -57.67 -8.21 34.87
C VAL A 290 -57.20 -8.86 36.18
N LEU A 291 -55.98 -8.56 36.65
CA LEU A 291 -55.49 -9.06 37.94
C LEU A 291 -56.40 -8.59 39.09
N ASN A 292 -56.74 -7.30 39.11
CA ASN A 292 -57.67 -6.73 40.10
C ASN A 292 -59.07 -7.38 40.02
N LEU A 293 -59.56 -7.65 38.80
CA LEU A 293 -60.83 -8.35 38.61
C LEU A 293 -60.78 -9.79 39.12
N ALA A 294 -59.66 -10.50 38.90
CA ALA A 294 -59.46 -11.87 39.39
C ALA A 294 -59.38 -11.92 40.92
N GLU A 295 -58.71 -10.96 41.55
CA GLU A 295 -58.69 -10.81 43.02
C GLU A 295 -60.09 -10.55 43.59
N SER A 296 -60.83 -9.61 42.99
CA SER A 296 -62.22 -9.33 43.37
C SER A 296 -63.12 -10.56 43.17
N GLY A 297 -62.94 -11.30 42.08
CA GLY A 297 -63.67 -12.55 41.81
C GLY A 297 -63.38 -13.63 42.84
N ASN A 298 -62.11 -13.77 43.27
CA ASN A 298 -61.71 -14.71 44.30
C ASN A 298 -62.36 -14.39 45.66
N GLU A 299 -62.42 -13.10 46.04
CA GLU A 299 -63.09 -12.68 47.28
C GLU A 299 -64.61 -12.97 47.26
N LEU A 300 -65.29 -12.74 46.12
CA LEU A 300 -66.71 -13.09 45.97
C LEU A 300 -66.95 -14.61 46.08
N VAL A 301 -66.06 -15.43 45.51
CA VAL A 301 -66.15 -16.89 45.64
C VAL A 301 -65.91 -17.32 47.09
N LYS A 302 -64.98 -16.69 47.79
CA LYS A 302 -64.73 -16.95 49.22
C LYS A 302 -65.96 -16.64 50.08
N GLN A 303 -66.66 -15.53 49.80
CA GLN A 303 -67.94 -15.21 50.45
C GLN A 303 -69.00 -16.27 50.15
N THR A 304 -69.12 -16.69 48.88
CA THR A 304 -70.05 -17.74 48.45
C THR A 304 -69.79 -19.07 49.18
N LEU A 305 -68.52 -19.45 49.37
CA LEU A 305 -68.15 -20.66 50.12
C LEU A 305 -68.61 -20.58 51.59
N VAL A 306 -68.50 -19.40 52.23
CA VAL A 306 -68.98 -19.20 53.60
C VAL A 306 -70.50 -19.35 53.66
N GLU A 307 -71.23 -18.68 52.76
CA GLU A 307 -72.71 -18.74 52.72
C GLU A 307 -73.23 -20.15 52.43
N MET A 308 -72.57 -20.89 51.51
CA MET A 308 -72.95 -22.26 51.19
C MET A 308 -72.68 -23.23 52.33
N ASN A 309 -71.63 -23.03 53.13
CA ASN A 309 -71.42 -23.83 54.35
C ASN A 309 -72.51 -23.56 55.38
N GLN A 310 -72.92 -22.30 55.58
CA GLN A 310 -74.06 -21.97 56.45
C GLN A 310 -75.37 -22.56 55.92
N MET A 311 -75.56 -22.58 54.60
CA MET A 311 -76.72 -23.23 53.97
C MET A 311 -76.71 -24.74 54.22
N LYS A 312 -75.55 -25.39 54.11
CA LYS A 312 -75.38 -26.81 54.41
C LYS A 312 -75.84 -27.12 55.83
N GLU A 313 -75.35 -26.37 56.82
CA GLU A 313 -75.73 -26.54 58.24
C GLU A 313 -77.25 -26.39 58.45
N LYS A 314 -77.87 -25.39 57.81
CA LYS A 314 -79.33 -25.17 57.90
C LYS A 314 -80.13 -26.32 57.30
N VAL A 315 -79.71 -26.86 56.15
CA VAL A 315 -80.40 -27.98 55.50
C VAL A 315 -80.21 -29.29 56.30
N GLU A 316 -79.02 -29.52 56.86
CA GLU A 316 -78.77 -30.65 57.76
C GLU A 316 -79.64 -30.57 59.02
N ALA A 317 -79.82 -29.38 59.61
CA ALA A 317 -80.74 -29.18 60.73
C ALA A 317 -82.21 -29.46 60.37
N ILE A 318 -82.64 -29.12 59.15
CA ILE A 318 -83.97 -29.48 58.64
C ILE A 318 -84.11 -31.00 58.52
N ALA A 319 -83.10 -31.69 58.00
CA ALA A 319 -83.09 -33.15 57.88
C ALA A 319 -83.23 -33.83 59.25
N GLU A 320 -82.52 -33.32 60.27
CA GLU A 320 -82.63 -33.80 61.64
C GLU A 320 -84.05 -33.59 62.20
N GLN A 321 -84.64 -32.41 61.97
CA GLN A 321 -86.00 -32.11 62.44
C GLN A 321 -87.07 -32.99 61.77
N ILE A 322 -86.92 -33.29 60.48
CA ILE A 322 -87.76 -34.24 59.73
C ILE A 322 -87.64 -35.65 60.33
N SER A 323 -86.43 -36.08 60.67
CA SER A 323 -86.19 -37.37 61.30
C SER A 323 -86.92 -37.47 62.64
N ARG A 324 -86.78 -36.46 63.51
CA ARG A 324 -87.49 -36.37 64.79
C ARG A 324 -89.01 -36.37 64.63
N LEU A 325 -89.53 -35.61 63.65
CA LEU A 325 -90.97 -35.58 63.34
C LEU A 325 -91.49 -36.94 62.85
N SER A 326 -90.67 -37.68 62.09
CA SER A 326 -90.98 -39.05 61.65
C SER A 326 -91.18 -39.99 62.85
N GLU A 327 -90.27 -39.92 63.81
CA GLU A 327 -90.32 -40.72 65.04
C GLU A 327 -91.57 -40.39 65.86
N GLN A 328 -91.84 -39.11 66.10
CA GLN A 328 -93.04 -38.66 66.82
C GLN A 328 -94.34 -39.08 66.10
N THR A 329 -94.38 -38.96 64.77
CA THR A 329 -95.55 -39.37 63.96
C THR A 329 -95.79 -40.88 64.05
N ASN A 330 -94.74 -41.70 64.04
CA ASN A 330 -94.87 -43.15 64.25
C ASN A 330 -95.36 -43.47 65.67
N GLN A 331 -94.88 -42.77 66.70
CA GLN A 331 -95.37 -42.92 68.08
C GLN A 331 -96.87 -42.60 68.19
N ILE A 332 -97.33 -41.49 67.59
CA ILE A 332 -98.75 -41.12 67.55
C ILE A 332 -99.58 -42.19 66.82
N GLY A 333 -99.08 -42.73 65.70
CA GLY A 333 -99.73 -43.84 64.99
C GLY A 333 -99.91 -45.08 65.86
N ASN A 334 -98.88 -45.49 66.60
CA ASN A 334 -98.94 -46.63 67.52
C ASN A 334 -99.96 -46.40 68.65
N ILE A 335 -100.00 -45.19 69.22
CA ILE A 335 -100.97 -44.81 70.26
C ILE A 335 -102.38 -44.82 69.68
N SER A 336 -102.59 -44.25 68.49
CA SER A 336 -103.90 -44.21 67.82
C SER A 336 -104.42 -45.62 67.52
N GLN A 337 -103.55 -46.53 67.08
CA GLN A 337 -103.90 -47.94 66.89
C GLN A 337 -104.34 -48.59 68.21
N LEU A 338 -103.58 -48.41 69.28
CA LEU A 338 -103.92 -48.92 70.62
C LEU A 338 -105.28 -48.38 71.10
N VAL A 339 -105.55 -47.09 70.90
CA VAL A 339 -106.85 -46.48 71.25
C VAL A 339 -107.98 -47.11 70.42
N GLY A 340 -107.76 -47.35 69.13
CA GLY A 340 -108.72 -48.05 68.27
C GLY A 340 -109.00 -49.48 68.74
N ASP A 341 -107.96 -50.21 69.13
CA ASP A 341 -108.07 -51.58 69.66
C ASP A 341 -108.80 -51.60 71.01
N LEU A 342 -108.51 -50.65 71.91
CA LEU A 342 -109.20 -50.48 73.19
C LEU A 342 -110.67 -50.10 72.98
N ALA A 343 -110.97 -49.22 72.02
CA ALA A 343 -112.33 -48.85 71.67
C ALA A 343 -113.11 -50.08 71.15
N ASN A 344 -112.50 -50.92 70.32
CA ASN A 344 -113.12 -52.16 69.84
C ASN A 344 -113.36 -53.18 70.99
N GLN A 345 -112.39 -53.34 71.90
CA GLN A 345 -112.57 -54.17 73.09
C GLN A 345 -113.71 -53.64 73.99
N THR A 346 -113.77 -52.33 74.18
CA THR A 346 -114.82 -51.66 74.95
C THR A 346 -116.19 -51.84 74.29
N ASN A 347 -116.26 -51.75 72.96
CA ASN A 347 -117.47 -52.00 72.16
C ASN A 347 -117.97 -53.44 72.38
N MET A 348 -117.08 -54.42 72.34
CA MET A 348 -117.39 -55.83 72.60
C MET A 348 -117.83 -56.09 74.04
N LEU A 349 -117.18 -55.47 75.03
CA LEU A 349 -117.58 -55.55 76.44
C LEU A 349 -118.97 -54.93 76.65
N ALA A 350 -119.22 -53.77 76.05
CA ALA A 350 -120.51 -53.09 76.11
C ALA A 350 -121.62 -53.91 75.42
N LEU A 351 -121.31 -54.57 74.29
CA LEU A 351 -122.23 -55.49 73.62
C LEU A 351 -122.58 -56.68 74.53
N ASN A 352 -121.59 -57.31 75.15
CA ASN A 352 -121.81 -58.42 76.09
C ASN A 352 -122.64 -57.98 77.29
N ALA A 353 -122.37 -56.78 77.84
CA ALA A 353 -123.15 -56.19 78.93
C ALA A 353 -124.59 -55.88 78.51
N ALA A 354 -124.81 -55.39 77.28
CA ALA A 354 -126.14 -55.13 76.74
C ALA A 354 -126.94 -56.43 76.55
N VAL A 355 -126.30 -57.50 76.07
CA VAL A 355 -126.91 -58.83 75.93
C VAL A 355 -127.32 -59.39 77.30
N GLU A 356 -126.43 -59.33 78.30
CA GLU A 356 -126.72 -59.83 79.64
C GLU A 356 -127.79 -58.97 80.36
N ALA A 357 -127.83 -57.66 80.08
CA ALA A 357 -128.88 -56.76 80.55
C ALA A 357 -130.26 -57.10 79.94
N VAL A 358 -130.32 -57.47 78.65
CA VAL A 358 -131.56 -57.98 78.01
C VAL A 358 -131.97 -59.32 78.63
N ARG A 359 -131.00 -60.18 78.95
CA ARG A 359 -131.21 -61.49 79.58
C ARG A 359 -131.78 -61.40 81.00
N ALA A 360 -131.46 -60.34 81.73
CA ALA A 360 -131.98 -60.05 83.07
C ALA A 360 -133.42 -59.47 83.10
N GLY A 361 -134.06 -59.27 81.95
CA GLY A 361 -135.47 -58.87 81.85
C GLY A 361 -135.76 -57.47 82.42
N GLU A 362 -136.80 -57.32 83.24
CA GLU A 362 -137.23 -56.03 83.83
C GLU A 362 -136.13 -55.37 84.69
N TYR A 363 -135.30 -56.15 85.38
CA TYR A 363 -134.23 -55.66 86.26
C TYR A 363 -132.99 -55.16 85.51
N GLY A 364 -132.85 -55.46 84.22
CA GLY A 364 -131.70 -55.09 83.39
C GLY A 364 -131.88 -53.81 82.57
N LYS A 365 -133.08 -53.18 82.57
CA LYS A 365 -133.40 -52.02 81.73
C LYS A 365 -132.44 -50.84 81.89
N GLY A 366 -132.06 -50.49 83.13
CA GLY A 366 -131.10 -49.40 83.40
C GLY A 366 -129.68 -49.71 82.93
N PHE A 367 -129.23 -50.95 83.13
CA PHE A 367 -127.91 -51.42 82.65
C PHE A 367 -127.84 -51.49 81.11
N SER A 368 -128.93 -51.84 80.44
CA SER A 368 -129.02 -51.88 78.99
C SER A 368 -128.81 -50.49 78.36
N VAL A 369 -129.39 -49.43 78.97
CA VAL A 369 -129.20 -48.04 78.52
C VAL A 369 -127.73 -47.61 78.67
N VAL A 370 -127.11 -47.89 79.82
CA VAL A 370 -125.69 -47.55 80.06
C VAL A 370 -124.78 -48.33 79.12
N ALA A 371 -125.03 -49.63 78.91
CA ALA A 371 -124.27 -50.45 77.97
C ALA A 371 -124.38 -49.94 76.52
N SER A 372 -125.57 -49.49 76.09
CA SER A 372 -125.78 -48.88 74.77
C SER A 372 -125.00 -47.56 74.61
N GLU A 373 -124.96 -46.72 75.65
CA GLU A 373 -124.21 -45.46 75.62
C GLU A 373 -122.69 -45.68 75.61
N ILE A 374 -122.18 -46.64 76.41
CA ILE A 374 -120.77 -47.05 76.35
C ILE A 374 -120.43 -47.59 74.96
N ARG A 375 -121.32 -48.38 74.36
CA ARG A 375 -121.14 -48.91 73.00
C ARG A 375 -121.02 -47.79 71.97
N LYS A 376 -121.89 -46.78 72.06
CA LYS A 376 -121.86 -45.61 71.18
C LYS A 376 -120.57 -44.80 71.34
N LEU A 377 -120.12 -44.54 72.58
CA LEU A 377 -118.86 -43.86 72.86
C LEU A 377 -117.64 -44.66 72.36
N ALA A 378 -117.70 -46.00 72.46
CA ALA A 378 -116.69 -46.89 71.92
C ALA A 378 -116.63 -46.83 70.39
N ASP A 379 -117.78 -46.87 69.70
CA ASP A 379 -117.87 -46.69 68.25
C ASP A 379 -117.36 -45.30 67.81
N GLU A 380 -117.69 -44.23 68.54
CA GLU A 380 -117.17 -42.87 68.28
C GLU A 380 -115.66 -42.77 68.51
N SER A 381 -115.15 -43.43 69.55
CA SER A 381 -113.70 -43.51 69.83
C SER A 381 -112.95 -44.28 68.74
N GLN A 382 -113.52 -45.38 68.24
CA GLN A 382 -112.96 -46.16 67.14
C GLN A 382 -112.93 -45.35 65.84
N LYS A 383 -114.01 -44.62 65.52
CA LYS A 383 -114.05 -43.71 64.36
C LYS A 383 -113.01 -42.60 64.47
N SER A 384 -112.85 -42.01 65.66
CA SER A 384 -111.86 -40.96 65.92
C SER A 384 -110.43 -41.50 65.79
N ALA A 385 -110.14 -42.69 66.32
CA ALA A 385 -108.85 -43.36 66.17
C ALA A 385 -108.52 -43.67 64.69
N HIS A 386 -109.52 -44.08 63.90
CA HIS A 386 -109.34 -44.24 62.45
C HIS A 386 -109.04 -42.91 61.74
N GLN A 387 -109.72 -41.83 62.10
CA GLN A 387 -109.44 -40.50 61.54
C GLN A 387 -108.03 -40.01 61.89
N ILE A 388 -107.58 -40.22 63.14
CA ILE A 388 -106.22 -39.90 63.57
C ILE A 388 -105.19 -40.73 62.77
N ASN A 389 -105.43 -42.04 62.60
CA ASN A 389 -104.55 -42.88 61.78
C ASN A 389 -104.44 -42.39 60.33
N ASN A 390 -105.55 -41.95 59.72
CA ASN A 390 -105.51 -41.37 58.37
C ASN A 390 -104.68 -40.08 58.32
N LEU A 391 -104.80 -39.20 59.32
CA LEU A 391 -103.97 -37.99 59.43
C LEU A 391 -102.49 -38.33 59.62
N VAL A 392 -102.17 -39.31 60.48
CA VAL A 392 -100.80 -39.80 60.70
C VAL A 392 -100.20 -40.35 59.40
N MET A 393 -100.95 -41.12 58.61
CA MET A 393 -100.49 -41.59 57.31
C MET A 393 -100.19 -40.43 56.35
N GLY A 394 -101.06 -39.41 56.31
CA GLY A 394 -100.83 -38.21 55.52
C GLY A 394 -99.57 -37.45 55.94
N ILE A 395 -99.36 -37.25 57.24
CA ILE A 395 -98.15 -36.61 57.79
C ILE A 395 -96.91 -37.44 57.45
N LYS A 396 -96.95 -38.76 57.60
CA LYS A 396 -95.84 -39.66 57.29
C LYS A 396 -95.45 -39.59 55.81
N GLN A 397 -96.43 -39.60 54.91
CA GLN A 397 -96.18 -39.45 53.47
C GLN A 397 -95.56 -38.08 53.16
N SER A 398 -96.09 -37.01 53.75
CA SER A 398 -95.51 -35.67 53.58
C SER A 398 -94.08 -35.60 54.10
N ASN A 399 -93.81 -36.18 55.27
CA ASN A 399 -92.48 -36.17 55.90
C ASN A 399 -91.45 -36.95 55.07
N ASN A 400 -91.84 -38.10 54.51
CA ASN A 400 -90.99 -38.86 53.58
C ASN A 400 -90.66 -38.04 52.31
N SER A 401 -91.66 -37.35 51.75
CA SER A 401 -91.46 -36.47 50.59
C SER A 401 -90.53 -35.29 50.92
N THR A 402 -90.74 -34.63 52.06
CA THR A 402 -89.88 -33.53 52.53
C THR A 402 -88.46 -34.03 52.80
N GLY A 403 -88.30 -35.23 53.36
CA GLY A 403 -86.99 -35.87 53.58
C GLY A 403 -86.23 -36.07 52.27
N ALA A 404 -86.87 -36.63 51.24
CA ALA A 404 -86.26 -36.82 49.93
C ALA A 404 -85.82 -35.48 49.28
N VAL A 405 -86.64 -34.43 49.39
CA VAL A 405 -86.30 -33.09 48.90
C VAL A 405 -85.11 -32.49 49.68
N THR A 406 -85.06 -32.72 50.99
CA THR A 406 -83.98 -32.24 51.85
C THR A 406 -82.66 -32.94 51.54
N GLU A 407 -82.67 -34.25 51.34
CA GLU A 407 -81.48 -35.03 50.93
C GLU A 407 -80.95 -34.57 49.56
N ALA A 408 -81.85 -34.33 48.60
CA ALA A 408 -81.50 -33.74 47.32
C ALA A 408 -80.91 -32.32 47.49
N GLY A 409 -81.45 -31.54 48.44
CA GLY A 409 -80.93 -30.23 48.83
C GLY A 409 -79.50 -30.28 49.35
N ILE A 410 -79.18 -31.20 50.27
CA ILE A 410 -77.82 -31.41 50.78
C ILE A 410 -76.86 -31.72 49.64
N LYS A 411 -77.23 -32.64 48.74
CA LYS A 411 -76.41 -33.00 47.58
C LYS A 411 -76.16 -31.79 46.67
N SER A 412 -77.17 -30.94 46.47
CA SER A 412 -77.05 -29.73 45.66
C SER A 412 -76.07 -28.73 46.28
N VAL A 413 -76.13 -28.52 47.60
CA VAL A 413 -75.20 -27.63 48.32
C VAL A 413 -73.77 -28.16 48.24
N VAL A 414 -73.56 -29.47 48.44
CA VAL A 414 -72.22 -30.09 48.33
C VAL A 414 -71.64 -29.92 46.92
N ASN A 415 -72.43 -30.15 45.88
CA ASN A 415 -72.00 -29.93 44.51
C ASN A 415 -71.65 -28.44 44.24
N THR A 416 -72.42 -27.53 44.83
CA THR A 416 -72.19 -26.08 44.69
C THR A 416 -70.90 -25.65 45.40
N LEU A 417 -70.60 -26.22 46.57
CA LEU A 417 -69.33 -26.01 47.27
C LEU A 417 -68.12 -26.48 46.43
N ASP A 418 -68.19 -27.66 45.82
CA ASP A 418 -67.14 -28.16 44.92
C ASP A 418 -66.95 -27.24 43.70
N LEU A 419 -68.04 -26.78 43.09
CA LEU A 419 -67.98 -25.85 41.96
C LEU A 419 -67.37 -24.49 42.36
N ALA A 420 -67.74 -23.96 43.52
CA ALA A 420 -67.17 -22.72 44.05
C ALA A 420 -65.65 -22.88 44.31
N GLN A 421 -65.22 -24.00 44.89
CA GLN A 421 -63.80 -24.29 45.12
C GLN A 421 -63.00 -24.37 43.81
N LYS A 422 -63.55 -25.03 42.78
CA LYS A 422 -62.96 -25.06 41.44
C LYS A 422 -62.86 -23.67 40.81
N THR A 423 -63.88 -22.84 41.02
CA THR A 423 -63.90 -21.45 40.54
C THR A 423 -62.82 -20.61 41.23
N ALA A 424 -62.62 -20.76 42.55
CA ALA A 424 -61.53 -20.11 43.28
C ALA A 424 -60.15 -20.51 42.74
N SER A 425 -59.95 -21.81 42.46
CA SER A 425 -58.71 -22.31 41.87
C SER A 425 -58.46 -21.71 40.47
N ALA A 426 -59.51 -21.55 39.66
CA ALA A 426 -59.41 -20.92 38.34
C ALA A 426 -58.99 -19.45 38.43
N PHE A 427 -59.58 -18.67 39.35
CA PHE A 427 -59.17 -17.28 39.59
C PHE A 427 -57.72 -17.17 40.07
N ASN A 428 -57.28 -18.06 40.98
CA ASN A 428 -55.89 -18.06 41.45
C ASN A 428 -54.90 -18.35 40.30
N LYS A 429 -55.18 -19.36 39.47
CA LYS A 429 -54.38 -19.64 38.26
C LYS A 429 -54.36 -18.45 37.31
N MET A 430 -55.50 -17.79 37.11
CA MET A 430 -55.59 -16.59 36.29
C MET A 430 -54.70 -15.45 36.82
N SER A 431 -54.69 -15.21 38.14
CA SER A 431 -53.79 -14.22 38.75
C SER A 431 -52.31 -14.52 38.52
N ILE A 432 -51.90 -15.79 38.64
CA ILE A 432 -50.52 -16.22 38.37
C ILE A 432 -50.14 -15.94 36.90
N GLU A 433 -50.97 -16.37 35.95
CA GLU A 433 -50.71 -16.15 34.52
C GLU A 433 -50.66 -14.66 34.14
N LEU A 434 -51.55 -13.85 34.72
CA LEU A 434 -51.55 -12.39 34.51
C LEU A 434 -50.31 -11.72 35.08
N SER A 435 -49.81 -12.17 36.23
CA SER A 435 -48.53 -11.71 36.78
C SER A 435 -47.37 -12.01 35.83
N ASN A 436 -47.35 -13.20 35.23
CA ASN A 436 -46.34 -13.58 34.23
C ASN A 436 -46.43 -12.70 32.97
N ILE A 437 -47.65 -12.37 32.52
CA ILE A 437 -47.87 -11.45 31.39
C ILE A 437 -47.35 -10.04 31.71
N VAL A 438 -47.60 -9.53 32.92
CA VAL A 438 -47.08 -8.23 33.37
C VAL A 438 -45.56 -8.21 33.29
N GLN A 439 -44.89 -9.21 33.88
CA GLN A 439 -43.43 -9.30 33.88
C GLN A 439 -42.86 -9.43 32.47
N SER A 440 -43.45 -10.28 31.63
CA SER A 440 -43.00 -10.50 30.25
C SER A 440 -43.16 -9.23 29.41
N SER A 441 -44.27 -8.52 29.56
CA SER A 441 -44.52 -7.26 28.85
C SER A 441 -43.54 -6.16 29.30
N GLN A 442 -43.23 -6.08 30.60
CA GLN A 442 -42.19 -5.16 31.08
C GLN A 442 -40.83 -5.45 30.45
N GLN A 443 -40.45 -6.73 30.34
CA GLN A 443 -39.21 -7.13 29.67
C GLN A 443 -39.21 -6.76 28.18
N ILE A 444 -40.32 -6.95 27.48
CA ILE A 444 -40.46 -6.54 26.07
C ILE A 444 -40.27 -5.02 25.94
N SER A 445 -40.88 -4.23 26.82
CA SER A 445 -40.72 -2.75 26.80
C SER A 445 -39.25 -2.35 27.03
N LEU A 446 -38.55 -2.97 27.98
CA LEU A 446 -37.13 -2.72 28.23
C LEU A 446 -36.26 -3.10 27.04
N ASN A 447 -36.45 -4.29 26.47
CA ASN A 447 -35.70 -4.76 25.30
C ASN A 447 -35.94 -3.86 24.09
N SER A 448 -37.17 -3.39 23.89
CA SER A 448 -37.54 -2.48 22.80
C SER A 448 -36.84 -1.12 22.96
N LYS A 449 -36.77 -0.59 24.19
CA LYS A 449 -36.01 0.63 24.50
C LYS A 449 -34.50 0.46 24.24
N GLN A 450 -33.94 -0.70 24.58
CA GLN A 450 -32.54 -1.02 24.27
C GLN A 450 -32.29 -1.16 22.76
N GLN A 451 -33.22 -1.78 22.02
CA GLN A 451 -33.16 -1.86 20.57
C GLN A 451 -33.13 -0.47 19.93
N ALA A 452 -33.98 0.46 20.38
CA ALA A 452 -33.96 1.84 19.89
C ALA A 452 -32.59 2.52 20.06
N VAL A 453 -31.94 2.32 21.21
CA VAL A 453 -30.57 2.83 21.45
C VAL A 453 -29.55 2.20 20.50
N ALA A 454 -29.61 0.88 20.30
CA ALA A 454 -28.71 0.17 19.40
C ALA A 454 -28.90 0.61 17.94
N ILE A 455 -30.15 0.80 17.50
CA ILE A 455 -30.50 1.31 16.18
C ILE A 455 -29.89 2.69 15.95
N GLN A 456 -29.99 3.59 16.93
CA GLN A 456 -29.37 4.92 16.85
C GLN A 456 -27.85 4.86 16.66
N GLN A 457 -27.17 3.89 17.28
CA GLN A 457 -25.73 3.67 17.08
C GLN A 457 -25.42 3.20 15.66
N VAL A 458 -26.25 2.31 15.10
CA VAL A 458 -26.11 1.87 13.70
C VAL A 458 -26.32 3.03 12.73
N VAL A 459 -27.31 3.90 12.97
CA VAL A 459 -27.54 5.11 12.16
C VAL A 459 -26.31 6.03 12.17
N VAL A 460 -25.68 6.24 13.34
CA VAL A 460 -24.42 7.01 13.43
C VAL A 460 -23.29 6.35 12.62
N ALA A 461 -23.16 5.02 12.69
CA ALA A 461 -22.17 4.29 11.90
C ALA A 461 -22.42 4.40 10.40
N MET A 462 -23.69 4.34 9.96
CA MET A 462 -24.08 4.52 8.56
C MET A 462 -23.78 5.93 8.04
N ASN A 463 -24.02 6.97 8.86
CA ASN A 463 -23.64 8.33 8.51
C ASN A 463 -22.12 8.49 8.31
N ASN A 464 -21.31 7.84 9.16
CA ASN A 464 -19.86 7.82 9.00
C ASN A 464 -19.43 7.05 7.74
N LEU A 465 -20.08 5.93 7.42
CA LEU A 465 -19.83 5.19 6.18
C LEU A 465 -20.17 6.01 4.94
N ASN A 466 -21.28 6.76 4.98
CA ASN A 466 -21.67 7.66 3.88
C ASN A 466 -20.60 8.75 3.68
N LYS A 467 -20.14 9.36 4.76
CA LYS A 467 -19.04 10.34 4.71
C LYS A 467 -17.77 9.74 4.12
N ASN A 468 -17.37 8.54 4.54
CA ASN A 468 -16.19 7.86 4.01
C ASN A 468 -16.32 7.52 2.51
N ALA A 469 -17.53 7.17 2.05
CA ALA A 469 -17.81 6.95 0.64
C ALA A 469 -17.64 8.26 -0.15
N GLN A 470 -18.11 9.38 0.40
CA GLN A 470 -17.94 10.69 -0.23
C GLN A 470 -16.47 11.14 -0.27
N ASP A 471 -15.73 10.95 0.82
CA ASP A 471 -14.28 11.23 0.87
C ASP A 471 -13.50 10.33 -0.11
N SER A 472 -13.90 9.06 -0.24
CA SER A 472 -13.34 8.14 -1.25
C SER A 472 -13.58 8.67 -2.66
N SER A 473 -14.81 9.06 -2.99
CA SER A 473 -15.14 9.62 -4.31
C SER A 473 -14.30 10.88 -4.63
N LEU A 474 -14.09 11.76 -3.66
CA LEU A 474 -13.20 12.93 -3.83
C LEU A 474 -11.74 12.51 -4.06
N GLY A 475 -11.24 11.56 -3.26
CA GLY A 475 -9.88 11.04 -3.41
C GLY A 475 -9.64 10.39 -4.77
N MET A 476 -10.63 9.68 -5.30
CA MET A 476 -10.59 9.08 -6.63
C MET A 476 -10.50 10.12 -7.75
N GLY A 477 -11.25 11.22 -7.63
CA GLY A 477 -11.12 12.36 -8.55
C GLY A 477 -9.71 12.94 -8.55
N GLN A 478 -9.05 13.01 -7.38
CA GLN A 478 -7.65 13.44 -7.28
C GLN A 478 -6.67 12.44 -7.93
N ILE A 479 -6.90 11.13 -7.74
CA ILE A 479 -6.08 10.09 -8.38
C ILE A 479 -6.20 10.20 -9.90
N LYS A 480 -7.41 10.38 -10.43
CA LYS A 480 -7.64 10.54 -11.88
C LYS A 480 -6.90 11.74 -12.46
N LEU A 481 -6.93 12.88 -11.77
CA LEU A 481 -6.12 14.05 -12.13
C LEU A 481 -4.60 13.76 -12.07
N GLY A 482 -4.15 12.98 -11.08
CA GLY A 482 -2.77 12.56 -10.94
C GLY A 482 -2.32 11.66 -12.09
N ILE A 483 -3.15 10.69 -12.50
CA ILE A 483 -2.88 9.82 -13.66
C ILE A 483 -2.80 10.65 -14.94
N GLN A 484 -3.70 11.62 -15.11
CA GLN A 484 -3.68 12.48 -16.29
C GLN A 484 -2.36 13.26 -16.39
N LYS A 485 -1.89 13.85 -15.28
CA LYS A 485 -0.56 14.51 -15.24
C LYS A 485 0.60 13.55 -15.51
N LEU A 486 0.48 12.29 -15.06
CA LEU A 486 1.47 11.25 -15.31
C LEU A 486 1.54 10.88 -16.79
N SER A 487 0.38 10.78 -17.45
CA SER A 487 0.28 10.55 -18.89
C SER A 487 0.84 11.72 -19.69
N ASP A 488 0.54 12.96 -19.30
CA ASP A 488 1.10 14.16 -19.94
C ASP A 488 2.64 14.17 -19.82
N ALA A 489 3.17 13.88 -18.62
CA ALA A 489 4.62 13.81 -18.41
C ALA A 489 5.30 12.67 -19.20
N ALA A 490 4.62 11.52 -19.35
CA ALA A 490 5.11 10.41 -20.15
C ALA A 490 5.14 10.77 -21.64
N PHE A 491 4.13 11.50 -22.11
CA PHE A 491 4.07 12.04 -23.47
C PHE A 491 5.21 13.04 -23.74
N ASP A 492 5.42 14.01 -22.84
CA ASP A 492 6.52 14.98 -22.95
C ASP A 492 7.90 14.29 -23.00
N LEU A 493 8.12 13.27 -22.16
CA LEU A 493 9.36 12.48 -22.18
C LEU A 493 9.53 11.71 -23.49
N LYS A 494 8.43 11.22 -24.07
CA LYS A 494 8.45 10.50 -25.35
C LYS A 494 8.88 11.43 -26.49
N ASP A 495 8.35 12.65 -26.52
CA ASP A 495 8.71 13.67 -27.50
C ASP A 495 10.20 14.03 -27.40
N ILE A 496 10.71 14.29 -26.19
CA ILE A 496 12.13 14.57 -25.95
C ILE A 496 13.03 13.42 -26.46
N VAL A 497 12.63 12.17 -26.24
CA VAL A 497 13.39 11.00 -26.71
C VAL A 497 13.33 10.85 -28.23
N GLN A 498 12.20 11.18 -28.86
CA GLN A 498 12.06 11.14 -30.31
C GLN A 498 12.89 12.24 -30.99
N GLU A 499 12.85 13.46 -30.47
CA GLU A 499 13.67 14.58 -30.97
C GLU A 499 15.18 14.31 -30.86
N THR A 500 15.62 13.63 -29.79
CA THR A 500 17.04 13.30 -29.59
C THR A 500 17.51 12.06 -30.35
N SER A 501 16.59 11.32 -30.99
CA SER A 501 16.89 10.14 -31.80
C SER A 501 17.02 10.41 -33.30
N GLN A 502 16.51 11.56 -33.77
CA GLN A 502 16.69 12.08 -35.14
C GLN A 502 18.01 12.86 -35.23
#